data_AF-A0A7S1TZA2-F1
#
_entry.id   AF-A0A7S1TZA2-F1
#
_cell.length_a   1.000
_cell.length_b   1.000
_cell.length_c   1.000
_cell.angle_alpha   90.00
_cell.angle_beta   90.00
_cell.angle_gamma   90.00
#
_symmetry.space_group_name_H-M   'P 1'
#
loop_
_entity.id
_entity.type
_entity.pdbx_description
1 polymer ?
#
loop_
_entity_poly.entity_id
_entity_poly.type
_entity_poly.pdbx_seq_one_letter_code
_entity_poly.pdbx_strand_id
1 'polypeptide(L)'
;MRRAAAFLALVGAAAGFRRPLGLRMASTATGPRAPHEANVANANFYVDKRCIDCDVCRWMAPAAFGRTSPTVGGAGQSYVYAEPQTPEEKTAALRAMSACPTASIHTRKPEAAARDAAGSFPLVVDAARLPRVFHLGYHSEASFGATSYFVATKDAGGDPFNIMFDSPRYVPALAKNLEAAGGVQLMVVSHKDDVAEMNKWKARFPDMQRVMHAADVRGEDRWPYIDMTGVEQQLTGDGPWELAPGVKVVHTPGHSAGSITLILSGSVTGGDGVAFTGDHLALSARLGRLDGFAAYGDDHKLQADSMEKLVDEDFLWVLPGHGRRLRFEDAAARERELREAGAAFRTDPRGKSAPGPLFHVLGQEQANVEAQG
;
A
#
# COMPACT_ATOMS: atom_id res chain seq x y z
N MET A 1 10.26 7.32 32.48
CA MET A 1 9.24 8.39 32.42
C MET A 1 9.85 9.64 31.80
N ARG A 2 9.14 10.21 30.82
CA ARG A 2 9.33 11.54 30.20
C ARG A 2 10.66 11.78 29.48
N ARG A 3 10.63 11.67 28.14
CA ARG A 3 10.96 12.76 27.21
C ARG A 3 10.60 12.36 25.77
N ALA A 4 9.29 12.39 25.50
CA ALA A 4 8.76 12.75 24.19
C ALA A 4 8.40 14.24 24.27
N ALA A 5 8.98 15.06 23.39
CA ALA A 5 8.57 16.41 22.99
C ALA A 5 9.79 17.28 22.69
N ALA A 6 10.03 17.57 21.41
CA ALA A 6 10.51 18.86 20.91
C ALA A 6 10.48 18.83 19.38
N PHE A 7 9.34 19.24 18.83
CA PHE A 7 9.14 19.46 17.39
C PHE A 7 8.79 20.96 17.26
N LEU A 8 9.70 21.80 16.75
CA LEU A 8 9.36 23.01 15.98
C LEU A 8 10.61 23.76 15.45
N ALA A 9 10.43 24.30 14.24
CA ALA A 9 11.07 25.46 13.59
C ALA A 9 12.50 25.30 13.01
N LEU A 10 12.61 25.34 11.66
CA LEU A 10 13.05 26.54 10.93
C LEU A 10 12.89 26.36 9.39
N VAL A 11 12.40 27.40 8.71
CA VAL A 11 12.26 27.52 7.25
C VAL A 11 13.09 28.70 6.77
N GLY A 12 13.82 28.50 5.66
CA GLY A 12 14.51 29.54 4.86
C GLY A 12 15.82 28.97 4.29
N ALA A 13 16.22 29.10 3.04
CA ALA A 13 15.79 29.91 1.91
C ALA A 13 16.06 29.15 0.58
N ALA A 14 15.41 29.59 -0.49
CA ALA A 14 15.45 28.96 -1.81
C ALA A 14 16.74 29.30 -2.59
N ALA A 15 17.32 28.31 -3.26
CA ALA A 15 18.24 28.50 -4.37
C ALA A 15 17.78 27.63 -5.56
N GLY A 16 17.67 28.26 -6.73
CA GLY A 16 17.05 27.70 -7.92
C GLY A 16 17.85 26.54 -8.51
N PHE A 17 17.17 25.41 -8.74
CA PHE A 17 17.64 24.33 -9.59
C PHE A 17 16.81 24.27 -10.87
N ARG A 18 17.51 24.35 -12.01
CA ARG A 18 16.93 24.11 -13.34
C ARG A 18 16.43 22.66 -13.41
N ARG A 19 15.15 22.50 -13.79
CA ARG A 19 14.52 21.19 -14.00
C ARG A 19 15.14 20.49 -15.20
N PRO A 20 15.60 19.23 -15.11
CA PRO A 20 15.78 18.41 -16.29
C PRO A 20 14.40 18.07 -16.86
N LEU A 21 14.31 18.00 -18.18
CA LEU A 21 13.11 17.60 -18.92
C LEU A 21 12.82 16.12 -18.63
N GLY A 22 12.04 15.86 -17.58
CA GLY A 22 11.52 14.52 -17.30
C GLY A 22 10.42 14.19 -18.30
N LEU A 23 10.60 13.11 -19.06
CA LEU A 23 9.54 12.45 -19.80
C LEU A 23 8.41 12.16 -18.81
N ARG A 24 7.29 12.89 -18.90
CA ARG A 24 6.09 12.57 -18.12
C ARG A 24 5.56 11.26 -18.69
N MET A 25 5.58 10.19 -17.91
CA MET A 25 4.62 9.11 -18.16
C MET A 25 3.24 9.76 -18.17
N ALA A 26 2.55 9.64 -19.30
CA ALA A 26 1.21 10.18 -19.46
C ALA A 26 0.29 9.50 -18.45
N SER A 27 -0.54 10.30 -17.77
CA SER A 27 -1.61 9.77 -16.93
C SER A 27 -2.48 8.83 -17.77
N THR A 28 -2.67 7.60 -17.31
CA THR A 28 -3.62 6.62 -17.86
C THR A 28 -5.06 6.97 -17.50
N ALA A 29 -5.25 7.87 -16.53
CA ALA A 29 -6.53 8.44 -16.13
C ALA A 29 -7.12 9.30 -17.26
N THR A 30 -7.92 8.64 -18.09
CA THR A 30 -8.67 9.25 -19.18
C THR A 30 -10.02 9.76 -18.66
N GLY A 31 -10.42 10.96 -19.08
CA GLY A 31 -11.71 11.55 -18.70
C GLY A 31 -11.63 12.98 -18.19
N PRO A 32 -12.77 13.70 -18.12
CA PRO A 32 -12.79 15.08 -17.67
C PRO A 32 -12.59 15.16 -16.14
N ARG A 33 -12.02 16.27 -15.66
CA ARG A 33 -12.00 16.65 -14.23
C ARG A 33 -13.38 17.05 -13.67
N ALA A 34 -14.43 16.71 -14.38
CA ALA A 34 -15.80 16.97 -13.94
C ALA A 34 -16.16 16.00 -12.79
N PRO A 35 -16.93 16.47 -11.79
CA PRO A 35 -17.47 15.59 -10.75
C PRO A 35 -18.23 14.41 -11.37
N HIS A 36 -18.04 13.22 -10.81
CA HIS A 36 -18.86 12.06 -11.13
C HIS A 36 -20.30 12.26 -10.61
N GLU A 37 -21.30 11.80 -11.35
CA GLU A 37 -22.73 12.02 -11.04
C GLU A 37 -23.17 11.37 -9.73
N ALA A 38 -22.53 10.26 -9.35
CA ALA A 38 -22.83 9.56 -8.10
C ALA A 38 -22.39 10.31 -6.83
N ASN A 39 -21.54 11.34 -6.93
CA ASN A 39 -21.19 12.13 -5.74
C ASN A 39 -22.44 12.78 -5.14
N VAL A 40 -22.52 12.83 -3.81
CA VAL A 40 -23.61 13.51 -3.12
C VAL A 40 -23.71 14.98 -3.56
N ALA A 41 -24.93 15.44 -3.85
CA ALA A 41 -25.16 16.78 -4.37
C ALA A 41 -24.73 17.85 -3.36
N ASN A 42 -24.12 18.94 -3.85
CA ASN A 42 -23.67 20.10 -3.06
C ASN A 42 -22.62 19.81 -1.96
N ALA A 43 -22.03 18.61 -1.91
CA ALA A 43 -20.88 18.32 -1.05
C ALA A 43 -19.68 19.20 -1.38
N ASN A 44 -18.86 19.47 -0.36
CA ASN A 44 -17.58 20.10 -0.58
C ASN A 44 -16.64 19.11 -1.26
N PHE A 45 -16.57 17.87 -0.77
CA PHE A 45 -15.76 16.81 -1.36
C PHE A 45 -16.44 16.22 -2.60
N TYR A 46 -15.64 15.90 -3.62
CA TYR A 46 -16.13 15.13 -4.75
C TYR A 46 -14.99 14.33 -5.42
N VAL A 47 -15.36 13.23 -6.08
CA VAL A 47 -14.47 12.47 -6.96
C VAL A 47 -14.76 12.80 -8.42
N ASP A 48 -13.73 13.06 -9.21
CA ASP A 48 -13.83 13.29 -10.66
C ASP A 48 -13.85 11.98 -11.48
N LYS A 49 -14.22 12.09 -12.76
CA LYS A 49 -14.35 10.95 -13.67
C LYS A 49 -13.02 10.29 -14.08
N ARG A 50 -11.87 10.82 -13.63
CA ARG A 50 -10.55 10.21 -13.84
C ARG A 50 -10.23 9.14 -12.79
N CYS A 51 -11.15 8.86 -11.85
CA CYS A 51 -10.98 7.79 -10.90
C CYS A 51 -10.80 6.44 -11.61
N ILE A 52 -9.73 5.73 -11.26
CA ILE A 52 -9.39 4.41 -11.81
C ILE A 52 -9.87 3.24 -10.95
N ASP A 53 -10.69 3.51 -9.92
CA ASP A 53 -11.24 2.48 -9.02
C ASP A 53 -10.23 1.71 -8.15
N CYS A 54 -9.09 2.33 -7.82
CA CYS A 54 -8.00 1.73 -7.04
C CYS A 54 -8.31 1.41 -5.57
N ASP A 55 -9.52 1.70 -5.07
CA ASP A 55 -9.98 1.39 -3.70
C ASP A 55 -9.32 2.17 -2.54
N VAL A 56 -8.20 2.86 -2.75
CA VAL A 56 -7.43 3.59 -1.71
C VAL A 56 -8.30 4.45 -0.78
N CYS A 57 -9.13 5.32 -1.35
CA CYS A 57 -9.95 6.23 -0.56
C CYS A 57 -11.01 5.54 0.29
N ARG A 58 -11.47 4.35 -0.13
CA ARG A 58 -12.57 3.63 0.54
C ARG A 58 -12.13 2.94 1.81
N TRP A 59 -10.87 2.52 1.92
CA TRP A 59 -10.35 2.03 3.21
C TRP A 59 -9.72 3.13 4.06
N MET A 60 -9.23 4.20 3.45
CA MET A 60 -8.67 5.33 4.21
C MET A 60 -9.75 6.19 4.87
N ALA A 61 -10.90 6.35 4.21
CA ALA A 61 -12.01 7.18 4.68
C ALA A 61 -13.36 6.52 4.33
N PRO A 62 -13.66 5.34 4.91
CA PRO A 62 -14.87 4.57 4.60
C PRO A 62 -16.17 5.30 4.93
N ALA A 63 -16.15 6.28 5.83
CA ALA A 63 -17.30 7.13 6.16
C ALA A 63 -17.70 8.09 5.01
N ALA A 64 -16.81 8.35 4.05
CA ALA A 64 -17.06 9.33 2.99
C ALA A 64 -17.11 8.72 1.58
N PHE A 65 -16.31 7.68 1.31
CA PHE A 65 -16.14 7.14 -0.05
C PHE A 65 -16.79 5.78 -0.27
N GLY A 66 -17.52 5.67 -1.38
CA GLY A 66 -18.20 4.46 -1.85
C GLY A 66 -17.73 4.06 -3.24
N ARG A 67 -18.25 2.95 -3.77
CA ARG A 67 -17.95 2.46 -5.13
C ARG A 67 -19.23 2.37 -5.94
N THR A 68 -19.22 2.87 -7.16
CA THR A 68 -20.34 2.69 -8.10
C THR A 68 -20.42 1.24 -8.56
N SER A 69 -21.61 0.82 -9.00
CA SER A 69 -21.73 -0.46 -9.70
C SER A 69 -20.88 -0.44 -10.98
N PRO A 70 -20.15 -1.52 -11.30
CA PRO A 70 -19.45 -1.64 -12.57
C PRO A 70 -20.42 -1.45 -13.74
N THR A 71 -19.98 -0.78 -14.80
CA THR A 71 -20.78 -0.60 -16.02
C THR A 71 -20.43 -1.67 -17.05
N VAL A 72 -21.31 -1.87 -18.04
CA VAL A 72 -21.00 -2.75 -19.17
C VAL A 72 -19.79 -2.19 -19.91
N GLY A 73 -18.64 -2.88 -19.81
CA GLY A 73 -17.38 -2.48 -20.44
C GLY A 73 -16.46 -1.59 -19.58
N GLY A 74 -16.77 -1.36 -18.29
CA GLY A 74 -15.94 -0.53 -17.41
C GLY A 74 -15.87 -1.04 -15.97
N ALA A 75 -14.76 -0.72 -15.28
CA ALA A 75 -14.66 -0.87 -13.83
C ALA A 75 -15.66 0.08 -13.11
N GLY A 76 -15.86 -0.13 -11.81
CA GLY A 76 -16.56 0.87 -11.00
C GLY A 76 -15.76 2.17 -10.90
N GLN A 77 -16.24 3.15 -10.14
CA GLN A 77 -15.48 4.33 -9.75
C GLN A 77 -15.75 4.63 -8.29
N SER A 78 -14.79 5.29 -7.62
CA SER A 78 -15.05 5.84 -6.30
C SER A 78 -15.87 7.11 -6.41
N TYR A 79 -16.72 7.36 -5.41
CA TYR A 79 -17.48 8.60 -5.29
C TYR A 79 -17.65 8.97 -3.81
N VAL A 80 -17.94 10.24 -3.55
CA VAL A 80 -18.32 10.70 -2.21
C VAL A 80 -19.80 10.37 -1.98
N TYR A 81 -20.08 9.37 -1.15
CA TYR A 81 -21.46 9.00 -0.82
C TYR A 81 -22.02 9.80 0.36
N ALA A 82 -21.14 10.25 1.24
CA ALA A 82 -21.46 11.11 2.37
C ALA A 82 -20.37 12.16 2.57
N GLU A 83 -20.77 13.40 2.83
CA GLU A 83 -19.85 14.48 3.18
C GLU A 83 -19.27 14.20 4.58
N PRO A 84 -17.93 14.25 4.78
CA PRO A 84 -17.35 14.07 6.10
C PRO A 84 -17.79 15.18 7.06
N GLN A 85 -18.35 14.80 8.21
CA GLN A 85 -18.96 15.73 9.18
C GLN A 85 -17.98 16.08 10.30
N THR A 86 -17.25 15.10 10.83
CA THR A 86 -16.36 15.28 11.99
C THR A 86 -14.96 15.73 11.57
N PRO A 87 -14.18 16.37 12.48
CA PRO A 87 -12.77 16.68 12.21
C PRO A 87 -11.94 15.46 11.81
N GLU A 88 -12.23 14.30 12.41
CA GLU A 88 -11.55 13.03 12.15
C GLU A 88 -11.88 12.51 10.74
N GLU A 89 -13.16 12.50 10.36
CA GLU A 89 -13.60 12.12 9.01
C GLU A 89 -13.03 13.05 7.94
N LYS A 90 -13.02 14.37 8.20
CA LYS A 90 -12.42 15.35 7.29
C LYS A 90 -10.92 15.13 7.12
N THR A 91 -10.21 14.88 8.22
CA THR A 91 -8.77 14.59 8.16
C THR A 91 -8.50 13.31 7.37
N ALA A 92 -9.29 12.26 7.58
CA ALA A 92 -9.21 11.02 6.82
C ALA A 92 -9.48 11.25 5.32
N ALA A 93 -10.51 12.04 4.96
CA ALA A 93 -10.82 12.37 3.58
C ALA A 93 -9.72 13.22 2.91
N LEU A 94 -9.10 14.16 3.62
CA LEU A 94 -7.97 14.96 3.13
C LEU A 94 -6.68 14.14 2.96
N ARG A 95 -6.45 13.15 3.85
CA ARG A 95 -5.39 12.15 3.67
C ARG A 95 -5.64 11.29 2.44
N ALA A 96 -6.86 10.78 2.27
CA ALA A 96 -7.28 10.02 1.09
C ALA A 96 -7.11 10.84 -0.20
N MET A 97 -7.42 12.14 -0.16
CA MET A 97 -7.19 13.06 -1.27
C MET A 97 -5.72 13.13 -1.68
N SER A 98 -4.82 13.26 -0.70
CA SER A 98 -3.37 13.31 -0.95
C SER A 98 -2.78 11.97 -1.40
N ALA A 99 -3.38 10.87 -0.92
CA ALA A 99 -3.02 9.51 -1.25
C ALA A 99 -3.54 9.05 -2.63
N CYS A 100 -4.56 9.71 -3.19
CA CYS A 100 -5.17 9.32 -4.45
C CYS A 100 -4.16 9.32 -5.62
N PRO A 101 -3.97 8.19 -6.33
CA PRO A 101 -2.92 8.06 -7.34
C PRO A 101 -3.15 9.00 -8.55
N THR A 102 -4.41 9.23 -8.92
CA THR A 102 -4.81 10.06 -10.06
C THR A 102 -5.15 11.50 -9.69
N ALA A 103 -5.03 11.86 -8.40
CA ALA A 103 -5.49 13.13 -7.84
C ALA A 103 -6.95 13.44 -8.27
N SER A 104 -7.83 12.45 -8.12
CA SER A 104 -9.24 12.52 -8.52
C SER A 104 -10.18 13.00 -7.43
N ILE A 105 -9.71 13.17 -6.19
CA ILE A 105 -10.50 13.66 -5.07
C ILE A 105 -10.23 15.16 -4.93
N HIS A 106 -11.29 15.94 -4.78
CA HIS A 106 -11.23 17.40 -4.78
C HIS A 106 -12.13 17.96 -3.68
N THR A 107 -11.89 19.22 -3.33
CA THR A 107 -12.86 20.05 -2.60
C THR A 107 -13.29 21.24 -3.45
N ARG A 108 -14.55 21.66 -3.33
CA ARG A 108 -15.07 22.87 -4.01
C ARG A 108 -14.59 24.15 -3.33
N LYS A 109 -14.41 24.10 -2.02
CA LYS A 109 -13.89 25.17 -1.16
C LYS A 109 -12.54 24.71 -0.60
N PRO A 110 -11.54 25.61 -0.49
CA PRO A 110 -10.28 25.30 0.16
C PRO A 110 -10.49 24.80 1.59
N GLU A 111 -9.83 23.70 1.93
CA GLU A 111 -9.82 23.13 3.28
C GLU A 111 -8.51 23.51 3.98
N ALA A 112 -8.60 24.27 5.08
CA ALA A 112 -7.43 24.79 5.79
C ALA A 112 -6.49 23.66 6.26
N ALA A 113 -7.06 22.52 6.67
CA ALA A 113 -6.32 21.35 7.14
C ALA A 113 -5.71 20.49 6.01
N ALA A 114 -5.93 20.81 4.73
CA ALA A 114 -5.46 19.98 3.62
C ALA A 114 -3.94 19.81 3.60
N ARG A 115 -3.20 20.89 3.91
CA ARG A 115 -1.74 20.86 3.97
C ARG A 115 -1.24 20.00 5.13
N ASP A 116 -1.86 20.11 6.29
CA ASP A 116 -1.45 19.36 7.49
C ASP A 116 -1.79 17.88 7.33
N ALA A 117 -2.96 17.56 6.76
CA ALA A 117 -3.34 16.20 6.41
C ALA A 117 -2.35 15.57 5.42
N ALA A 118 -1.98 16.27 4.35
CA ALA A 118 -0.95 15.82 3.42
C ALA A 118 0.41 15.64 4.12
N GLY A 119 0.81 16.60 4.95
CA GLY A 119 2.08 16.58 5.68
C GLY A 119 2.17 15.51 6.78
N SER A 120 1.06 14.87 7.13
CA SER A 120 1.00 13.85 8.18
C SER A 120 1.54 12.48 7.78
N PHE A 121 1.81 12.25 6.49
CA PHE A 121 2.44 11.00 6.04
C PHE A 121 3.94 10.94 6.41
N PRO A 122 4.47 9.77 6.79
CA PRO A 122 3.78 8.47 6.81
C PRO A 122 2.92 8.26 8.07
N LEU A 123 1.85 7.47 7.96
CA LEU A 123 0.87 7.22 9.03
C LEU A 123 1.12 5.88 9.70
N VAL A 124 1.12 5.80 11.03
CA VAL A 124 1.23 4.52 11.75
C VAL A 124 0.08 3.59 11.36
N VAL A 125 0.37 2.32 11.09
CA VAL A 125 -0.64 1.33 10.70
C VAL A 125 -1.52 0.94 11.88
N ASP A 126 -0.91 0.56 13.00
CA ASP A 126 -1.56 0.28 14.28
C ASP A 126 -0.58 0.67 15.39
N ALA A 127 -0.90 1.70 16.16
CA ALA A 127 0.00 2.23 17.18
C ALA A 127 0.22 1.27 18.37
N ALA A 128 -0.72 0.36 18.61
CA ALA A 128 -0.64 -0.58 19.73
C ALA A 128 0.13 -1.84 19.35
N ARG A 129 -0.06 -2.34 18.11
CA ARG A 129 0.48 -3.64 17.68
C ARG A 129 1.63 -3.54 16.70
N LEU A 130 1.74 -2.44 15.95
CA LEU A 130 2.76 -2.21 14.93
C LEU A 130 3.34 -0.79 15.03
N PRO A 131 3.89 -0.39 16.19
CA PRO A 131 4.28 1.00 16.46
C PRO A 131 5.39 1.53 15.54
N ARG A 132 6.09 0.65 14.81
CA ARG A 132 7.15 1.01 13.87
C ARG A 132 6.76 0.84 12.40
N VAL A 133 5.54 0.42 12.10
CA VAL A 133 5.09 0.19 10.72
C VAL A 133 4.16 1.32 10.29
N PHE A 134 4.48 1.94 9.16
CA PHE A 134 3.80 3.11 8.66
C PHE A 134 3.35 2.92 7.21
N HIS A 135 2.17 3.43 6.89
CA HIS A 135 1.67 3.61 5.53
C HIS A 135 2.21 4.92 4.94
N LEU A 136 2.85 4.84 3.77
CA LEU A 136 3.52 5.99 3.16
C LEU A 136 2.57 7.00 2.50
N GLY A 137 1.32 6.62 2.21
CA GLY A 137 0.41 7.44 1.42
C GLY A 137 0.92 7.62 0.00
N TYR A 138 0.57 8.77 -0.60
CA TYR A 138 1.06 9.21 -1.92
C TYR A 138 1.16 8.10 -2.96
N HIS A 139 0.07 7.35 -3.16
CA HIS A 139 0.07 6.20 -4.05
C HIS A 139 0.36 6.63 -5.49
N SER A 140 0.83 5.68 -6.31
CA SER A 140 1.20 5.96 -7.70
C SER A 140 0.15 5.42 -8.67
N GLU A 141 -0.14 6.18 -9.71
CA GLU A 141 -0.93 5.70 -10.85
C GLU A 141 -0.20 4.58 -11.61
N ALA A 142 1.14 4.59 -11.61
CA ALA A 142 1.96 3.59 -12.29
C ALA A 142 1.88 2.19 -11.64
N SER A 143 1.45 2.10 -10.38
CA SER A 143 1.21 0.85 -9.66
C SER A 143 -0.28 0.64 -9.36
N PHE A 144 -1.17 1.28 -10.13
CA PHE A 144 -2.63 1.24 -9.93
C PHE A 144 -3.11 1.61 -8.52
N GLY A 145 -2.29 2.31 -7.73
CA GLY A 145 -2.62 2.68 -6.36
C GLY A 145 -2.11 1.71 -5.30
N ALA A 146 -1.11 0.89 -5.58
CA ALA A 146 -0.49 0.00 -4.60
C ALA A 146 -0.09 0.73 -3.30
N THR A 147 -0.31 0.07 -2.18
CA THR A 147 0.00 0.56 -0.84
C THR A 147 1.45 0.22 -0.50
N SER A 148 2.25 1.25 -0.26
CA SER A 148 3.63 1.09 0.19
C SER A 148 3.78 1.42 1.67
N TYR A 149 4.78 0.79 2.28
CA TYR A 149 5.00 0.83 3.71
C TYR A 149 6.43 1.24 4.06
N PHE A 150 6.58 1.78 5.26
CA PHE A 150 7.85 2.14 5.85
C PHE A 150 7.95 1.53 7.24
N VAL A 151 9.11 0.97 7.57
CA VAL A 151 9.40 0.39 8.87
C VAL A 151 10.57 1.12 9.50
N ALA A 152 10.31 1.81 10.60
CA ALA A 152 11.31 2.58 11.33
C ALA A 152 12.02 1.67 12.35
N THR A 153 13.12 1.03 11.96
CA THR A 153 13.83 0.05 12.79
C THR A 153 15.32 0.36 12.89
N LYS A 154 16.04 -0.48 13.62
CA LYS A 154 17.46 -0.33 13.90
C LYS A 154 18.20 -1.64 13.60
N ASP A 155 19.46 -1.52 13.26
CA ASP A 155 20.36 -2.66 13.21
C ASP A 155 20.79 -3.11 14.63
N ALA A 156 21.65 -4.13 14.70
CA ALA A 156 22.16 -4.64 15.96
C ALA A 156 23.05 -3.64 16.73
N GLY A 157 23.65 -2.66 16.03
CA GLY A 157 24.43 -1.57 16.61
C GLY A 157 23.56 -0.43 17.18
N GLY A 158 22.27 -0.41 16.83
CA GLY A 158 21.31 0.60 17.24
C GLY A 158 21.19 1.78 16.27
N ASP A 159 21.88 1.71 15.12
CA ASP A 159 21.80 2.67 14.03
C ASP A 159 20.55 2.44 13.18
N PRO A 160 19.99 3.46 12.51
CA PRO A 160 18.81 3.30 11.68
C PRO A 160 19.00 2.25 10.57
N PHE A 161 18.06 1.31 10.47
CA PHE A 161 17.98 0.32 9.40
C PHE A 161 16.56 0.30 8.83
N ASN A 162 16.09 1.45 8.38
CA ASN A 162 14.72 1.61 7.94
C ASN A 162 14.46 0.89 6.61
N ILE A 163 13.27 0.28 6.52
CA ILE A 163 12.85 -0.52 5.36
C ILE A 163 11.68 0.15 4.67
N MET A 164 11.73 0.25 3.34
CA MET A 164 10.60 0.60 2.49
C MET A 164 10.12 -0.66 1.76
N PHE A 165 8.82 -0.97 1.84
CA PHE A 165 8.21 -2.05 1.07
C PHE A 165 7.34 -1.45 -0.03
N ASP A 166 7.62 -1.85 -1.26
CA ASP A 166 7.11 -1.27 -2.50
C ASP A 166 7.31 0.25 -2.58
N SER A 167 6.89 0.85 -3.69
CA SER A 167 7.26 2.23 -4.00
C SER A 167 6.04 3.13 -4.11
N PRO A 168 5.93 4.21 -3.31
CA PRO A 168 4.94 5.26 -3.55
C PRO A 168 5.39 6.17 -4.70
N ARG A 169 4.49 7.05 -5.13
CA ARG A 169 4.89 8.23 -5.91
C ARG A 169 5.87 9.06 -5.09
N TYR A 170 6.96 9.49 -5.71
CA TYR A 170 7.95 10.35 -5.09
C TYR A 170 7.37 11.73 -4.82
N VAL A 171 7.39 12.12 -3.54
CA VAL A 171 6.99 13.45 -3.09
C VAL A 171 8.10 14.02 -2.20
N PRO A 172 8.66 15.21 -2.51
CA PRO A 172 9.76 15.78 -1.72
C PRO A 172 9.44 15.97 -0.24
N ALA A 173 8.18 16.24 0.11
CA ALA A 173 7.74 16.36 1.50
C ALA A 173 7.87 15.02 2.25
N LEU A 174 7.38 13.92 1.67
CA LEU A 174 7.53 12.59 2.25
C LEU A 174 9.02 12.23 2.38
N ALA A 175 9.82 12.48 1.34
CA ALA A 175 11.25 12.18 1.37
C ALA A 175 12.00 12.91 2.50
N LYS A 176 11.64 14.17 2.80
CA LYS A 176 12.18 14.90 3.94
C LYS A 176 11.77 14.28 5.28
N ASN A 177 10.52 13.82 5.39
CA ASN A 177 10.05 13.14 6.60
C ASN A 177 10.81 11.82 6.83
N LEU A 178 11.07 11.05 5.78
CA LEU A 178 11.86 9.81 5.87
C LEU A 178 13.34 10.08 6.18
N GLU A 179 13.94 11.11 5.60
CA GLU A 179 15.31 11.53 5.92
C GLU A 179 15.44 11.94 7.40
N ALA A 180 14.47 12.71 7.92
CA ALA A 180 14.42 13.06 9.34
C ALA A 180 14.24 11.84 10.26
N ALA A 181 13.70 10.74 9.75
CA ALA A 181 13.56 9.46 10.46
C ALA A 181 14.81 8.55 10.35
N GLY A 182 15.92 9.04 9.76
CA GLY A 182 17.15 8.27 9.58
C GLY A 182 17.35 7.71 8.16
N GLY A 183 16.55 8.16 7.19
CA GLY A 183 16.65 7.74 5.80
C GLY A 183 16.01 6.37 5.54
N VAL A 184 16.40 5.75 4.42
CA VAL A 184 15.92 4.43 4.00
C VAL A 184 17.14 3.60 3.61
N GLN A 185 17.35 2.49 4.29
CA GLN A 185 18.52 1.62 4.09
C GLN A 185 18.21 0.46 3.15
N LEU A 186 16.98 -0.06 3.22
CA LEU A 186 16.52 -1.19 2.42
C LEU A 186 15.19 -0.84 1.74
N MET A 187 15.07 -1.17 0.47
CA MET A 187 13.80 -1.21 -0.25
C MET A 187 13.57 -2.63 -0.77
N VAL A 188 12.46 -3.25 -0.38
CA VAL A 188 12.05 -4.55 -0.92
C VAL A 188 10.85 -4.33 -1.83
N VAL A 189 10.95 -4.81 -3.07
CA VAL A 189 9.90 -4.67 -4.08
C VAL A 189 9.27 -6.03 -4.35
N SER A 190 7.96 -6.12 -4.14
CA SER A 190 7.18 -7.35 -4.14
C SER A 190 7.13 -8.03 -5.51
N HIS A 191 6.87 -7.26 -6.56
CA HIS A 191 6.84 -7.71 -7.95
C HIS A 191 7.00 -6.53 -8.91
N LYS A 192 7.09 -6.85 -10.20
CA LYS A 192 7.25 -5.87 -11.28
C LYS A 192 6.18 -4.78 -11.38
N ASP A 193 4.97 -4.96 -10.87
CA ASP A 193 3.88 -4.00 -11.08
C ASP A 193 3.87 -2.87 -10.03
N ASP A 194 4.50 -3.08 -8.86
CA ASP A 194 4.50 -2.15 -7.71
C ASP A 194 5.80 -1.34 -7.53
N VAL A 195 6.58 -1.24 -8.61
CA VAL A 195 7.88 -0.54 -8.66
C VAL A 195 7.75 1.00 -8.69
N ALA A 196 6.61 1.53 -9.14
CA ALA A 196 6.27 2.96 -9.25
C ALA A 196 7.46 3.91 -9.52
N GLU A 197 7.83 4.76 -8.56
CA GLU A 197 8.92 5.74 -8.72
C GLU A 197 10.20 5.33 -7.98
N MET A 198 10.49 4.03 -7.86
CA MET A 198 11.61 3.51 -7.06
C MET A 198 12.97 4.11 -7.45
N ASN A 199 13.17 4.45 -8.73
CA ASN A 199 14.41 5.05 -9.23
C ASN A 199 14.59 6.49 -8.70
N LYS A 200 13.50 7.23 -8.47
CA LYS A 200 13.56 8.56 -7.83
C LYS A 200 13.88 8.46 -6.34
N TRP A 201 13.34 7.44 -5.67
CA TRP A 201 13.67 7.14 -4.27
C TRP A 201 15.14 6.75 -4.12
N LYS A 202 15.67 5.89 -5.01
CA LYS A 202 17.10 5.57 -5.07
C LYS A 202 17.98 6.79 -5.32
N ALA A 203 17.57 7.68 -6.23
CA ALA A 203 18.30 8.93 -6.47
C ALA A 203 18.34 9.84 -5.23
N ARG A 204 17.30 9.80 -4.39
CA ARG A 204 17.24 10.57 -3.13
C ARG A 204 18.03 9.92 -1.99
N PHE A 205 18.05 8.60 -1.93
CA PHE A 205 18.76 7.78 -0.95
C PHE A 205 19.78 6.87 -1.68
N PRO A 206 20.94 7.42 -2.09
CA PRO A 206 21.88 6.69 -2.94
C PRO A 206 22.45 5.42 -2.29
N ASP A 207 22.52 5.37 -0.97
CA ASP A 207 23.02 4.20 -0.22
C ASP A 207 21.96 3.11 -0.02
N MET A 208 20.67 3.42 -0.27
CA MET A 208 19.56 2.47 -0.15
C MET A 208 19.79 1.26 -1.05
N GLN A 209 19.76 0.06 -0.50
CA GLN A 209 19.79 -1.19 -1.27
C GLN A 209 18.38 -1.55 -1.70
N ARG A 210 18.16 -1.81 -3.00
CA ARG A 210 16.90 -2.40 -3.47
C ARG A 210 17.04 -3.90 -3.64
N VAL A 211 16.00 -4.62 -3.27
CA VAL A 211 15.89 -6.07 -3.39
C VAL A 211 14.65 -6.40 -4.20
N MET A 212 14.81 -7.26 -5.19
CA MET A 212 13.72 -7.75 -6.04
C MET A 212 14.08 -9.15 -6.55
N HIS A 213 13.09 -9.97 -6.90
CA HIS A 213 13.39 -11.26 -7.53
C HIS A 213 13.78 -11.08 -9.01
N ALA A 214 14.84 -11.76 -9.44
CA ALA A 214 15.41 -11.63 -10.79
C ALA A 214 14.41 -11.98 -11.90
N ALA A 215 13.45 -12.89 -11.64
CA ALA A 215 12.42 -13.26 -12.61
C ALA A 215 11.49 -12.09 -12.99
N ASP A 216 11.42 -11.05 -12.15
CA ASP A 216 10.62 -9.86 -12.45
C ASP A 216 11.45 -8.66 -12.92
N VAL A 217 12.78 -8.73 -12.85
CA VAL A 217 13.68 -7.66 -13.29
C VAL A 217 13.68 -7.55 -14.81
N ARG A 218 13.45 -6.34 -15.32
CA ARG A 218 13.37 -6.02 -16.75
C ARG A 218 13.76 -4.56 -17.00
N GLY A 219 14.10 -4.24 -18.25
CA GLY A 219 14.45 -2.87 -18.68
C GLY A 219 13.22 -2.00 -18.96
N GLU A 220 13.48 -0.74 -19.31
CA GLU A 220 12.46 0.28 -19.62
C GLU A 220 11.66 0.01 -20.91
N ASP A 221 12.08 -0.95 -21.73
CA ASP A 221 11.46 -1.32 -23.00
C ASP A 221 10.25 -2.25 -22.85
N ARG A 222 10.00 -2.76 -21.64
CA ARG A 222 8.89 -3.69 -21.35
C ARG A 222 8.06 -3.16 -20.18
N TRP A 223 6.75 -3.41 -20.22
CA TRP A 223 5.85 -3.12 -19.09
C TRP A 223 6.48 -3.56 -17.76
N PRO A 224 6.53 -2.69 -16.72
CA PRO A 224 5.83 -1.41 -16.57
C PRO A 224 6.56 -0.17 -17.16
N TYR A 225 7.53 -0.38 -18.05
CA TYR A 225 8.36 0.65 -18.69
C TYR A 225 9.20 1.45 -17.69
N ILE A 226 9.72 0.74 -16.69
CA ILE A 226 10.59 1.26 -15.64
C ILE A 226 11.81 0.35 -15.60
N ASP A 227 13.00 0.94 -15.74
CA ASP A 227 14.24 0.18 -15.66
C ASP A 227 14.48 -0.35 -14.23
N MET A 228 14.44 -1.67 -14.08
CA MET A 228 14.76 -2.40 -12.86
C MET A 228 16.14 -3.07 -12.91
N THR A 229 16.86 -2.98 -14.04
CA THR A 229 18.14 -3.70 -14.22
C THR A 229 19.23 -3.24 -13.26
N GLY A 230 19.12 -2.01 -12.76
CA GLY A 230 20.00 -1.45 -11.73
C GLY A 230 19.62 -1.79 -10.28
N VAL A 231 18.63 -2.66 -10.03
CA VAL A 231 18.33 -3.14 -8.67
C VAL A 231 19.53 -3.88 -8.09
N GLU A 232 19.94 -3.49 -6.88
CA GLU A 232 21.22 -3.87 -6.29
C GLU A 232 21.29 -5.35 -5.90
N GLN A 233 20.19 -5.92 -5.40
CA GLN A 233 20.10 -7.34 -5.06
C GLN A 233 18.97 -8.00 -5.84
N GLN A 234 19.33 -8.86 -6.78
CA GLN A 234 18.39 -9.61 -7.61
C GLN A 234 18.37 -11.07 -7.14
N LEU A 235 17.33 -11.43 -6.38
CA LEU A 235 17.19 -12.76 -5.78
C LEU A 235 16.96 -13.82 -6.85
N THR A 236 17.54 -15.01 -6.68
CA THR A 236 17.37 -16.16 -7.59
C THR A 236 17.12 -17.43 -6.80
N GLY A 237 16.35 -18.36 -7.39
CA GLY A 237 15.92 -19.60 -6.73
C GLY A 237 14.63 -19.42 -5.94
N ASP A 238 14.31 -20.36 -5.07
CA ASP A 238 13.00 -20.43 -4.38
C ASP A 238 13.01 -19.89 -2.94
N GLY A 239 14.14 -19.38 -2.47
CA GLY A 239 14.29 -18.86 -1.12
C GLY A 239 14.04 -19.94 -0.04
N PRO A 240 13.71 -19.53 1.19
CA PRO A 240 13.66 -18.15 1.66
C PRO A 240 15.05 -17.50 1.72
N TRP A 241 15.09 -16.17 1.86
CA TRP A 241 16.32 -15.40 2.05
C TRP A 241 16.21 -14.56 3.32
N GLU A 242 17.21 -14.63 4.19
CA GLU A 242 17.33 -13.72 5.34
C GLU A 242 18.19 -12.52 4.91
N LEU A 243 17.60 -11.31 4.87
CA LEU A 243 18.30 -10.09 4.46
C LEU A 243 19.02 -9.43 5.64
N ALA A 244 18.44 -9.56 6.83
CA ALA A 244 18.97 -9.11 8.11
C ALA A 244 18.20 -9.85 9.23
N PRO A 245 18.68 -9.87 10.49
CA PRO A 245 17.98 -10.54 11.57
C PRO A 245 16.50 -10.10 11.70
N GLY A 246 15.57 -11.04 11.49
CA GLY A 246 14.13 -10.78 11.56
C GLY A 246 13.55 -10.13 10.29
N VAL A 247 14.30 -10.09 9.20
CA VAL A 247 13.94 -9.55 7.90
C VAL A 247 14.11 -10.65 6.86
N LYS A 248 13.03 -11.38 6.57
CA LYS A 248 13.03 -12.55 5.69
C LYS A 248 12.20 -12.32 4.44
N VAL A 249 12.66 -12.84 3.31
CA VAL A 249 11.92 -12.84 2.04
C VAL A 249 11.55 -14.28 1.67
N VAL A 250 10.29 -14.50 1.35
CA VAL A 250 9.77 -15.79 0.86
C VAL A 250 9.38 -15.65 -0.61
N HIS A 251 9.79 -16.60 -1.45
CA HIS A 251 9.36 -16.64 -2.85
C HIS A 251 7.91 -17.12 -2.96
N THR A 252 7.03 -16.24 -3.42
CA THR A 252 5.58 -16.46 -3.51
C THR A 252 5.06 -16.25 -4.93
N PRO A 253 5.54 -17.04 -5.93
CA PRO A 253 5.20 -16.85 -7.33
C PRO A 253 3.72 -17.15 -7.60
N GLY A 254 3.25 -16.64 -8.74
CA GLY A 254 1.92 -16.93 -9.29
C GLY A 254 1.14 -15.66 -9.64
N HIS A 255 1.25 -14.60 -8.83
CA HIS A 255 0.83 -13.26 -9.30
C HIS A 255 1.75 -12.83 -10.47
N SER A 256 3.06 -12.88 -10.23
CA SER A 256 4.10 -12.87 -11.25
C SER A 256 5.09 -14.00 -10.99
N ALA A 257 5.97 -14.28 -11.95
CA ALA A 257 7.04 -15.26 -11.80
C ALA A 257 8.07 -14.89 -10.71
N GLY A 258 8.23 -13.60 -10.41
CA GLY A 258 9.15 -13.10 -9.38
C GLY A 258 8.47 -12.52 -8.14
N SER A 259 7.20 -12.82 -7.90
CA SER A 259 6.50 -12.30 -6.72
C SER A 259 7.14 -12.80 -5.42
N ILE A 260 7.41 -11.89 -4.50
CA ILE A 260 7.98 -12.17 -3.17
C ILE A 260 7.16 -11.54 -2.05
N THR A 261 7.19 -12.18 -0.88
CA THR A 261 6.60 -11.68 0.36
C THR A 261 7.71 -11.35 1.36
N LEU A 262 7.68 -10.16 1.95
CA LEU A 262 8.59 -9.75 3.04
C LEU A 262 7.95 -10.10 4.39
N ILE A 263 8.60 -10.97 5.16
CA ILE A 263 8.24 -11.32 6.53
C ILE A 263 9.15 -10.55 7.48
N LEU A 264 8.54 -9.73 8.34
CA LEU A 264 9.23 -9.04 9.43
C LEU A 264 8.79 -9.60 10.77
N SER A 265 9.75 -9.94 11.62
CA SER A 265 9.47 -10.40 12.97
C SER A 265 8.97 -9.27 13.88
N GLY A 266 8.38 -9.64 15.01
CA GLY A 266 7.93 -8.71 16.04
C GLY A 266 9.04 -7.79 16.59
N SER A 267 10.29 -8.25 16.63
CA SER A 267 11.42 -7.43 17.08
C SER A 267 11.75 -6.28 16.12
N VAL A 268 11.51 -6.47 14.82
CA VAL A 268 11.69 -5.45 13.79
C VAL A 268 10.53 -4.45 13.82
N THR A 269 9.29 -4.94 13.89
CA THR A 269 8.07 -4.11 13.88
C THR A 269 7.77 -3.44 15.22
N GLY A 270 8.42 -3.90 16.30
CA GLY A 270 8.18 -3.45 17.66
C GLY A 270 6.90 -3.99 18.29
N GLY A 271 6.29 -5.02 17.69
CA GLY A 271 5.05 -5.65 18.17
C GLY A 271 4.79 -6.99 17.48
N ASP A 272 3.68 -7.12 16.75
CA ASP A 272 3.34 -8.35 16.02
C ASP A 272 4.22 -8.52 14.75
N GLY A 273 4.46 -9.76 14.33
CA GLY A 273 5.09 -10.04 13.04
C GLY A 273 4.16 -9.70 11.86
N VAL A 274 4.75 -9.35 10.72
CA VAL A 274 4.05 -8.85 9.53
C VAL A 274 4.51 -9.57 8.27
N ALA A 275 3.58 -9.96 7.42
CA ALA A 275 3.78 -10.30 6.02
C ALA A 275 3.35 -9.14 5.11
N PHE A 276 4.31 -8.55 4.40
CA PHE A 276 4.02 -7.63 3.30
C PHE A 276 3.98 -8.39 1.99
N THR A 277 2.81 -8.43 1.36
CA THR A 277 2.47 -9.44 0.35
C THR A 277 2.37 -8.91 -1.08
N GLY A 278 2.47 -7.59 -1.29
CA GLY A 278 2.16 -6.99 -2.60
C GLY A 278 0.75 -7.41 -3.06
N ASP A 279 0.64 -7.91 -4.29
CA ASP A 279 -0.60 -8.47 -4.83
C ASP A 279 -0.78 -9.98 -4.63
N HIS A 280 0.14 -10.63 -3.90
CA HIS A 280 0.10 -12.08 -3.72
C HIS A 280 -1.12 -12.54 -2.90
N LEU A 281 -1.45 -11.80 -1.83
CA LEU A 281 -2.48 -12.19 -0.86
C LEU A 281 -3.00 -10.95 -0.12
N ALA A 282 -4.32 -10.80 -0.04
CA ALA A 282 -4.96 -9.77 0.78
C ALA A 282 -6.37 -10.17 1.20
N LEU A 283 -6.96 -9.45 2.16
CA LEU A 283 -8.40 -9.54 2.40
C LEU A 283 -9.14 -8.83 1.26
N SER A 284 -9.90 -9.60 0.48
CA SER A 284 -10.72 -9.07 -0.59
C SER A 284 -11.99 -8.48 -0.01
N ALA A 285 -12.12 -7.16 -0.09
CA ALA A 285 -13.37 -6.49 0.29
C ALA A 285 -14.55 -7.06 -0.50
N ARG A 286 -14.40 -7.41 -1.79
CA ARG A 286 -15.51 -7.97 -2.59
C ARG A 286 -15.95 -9.36 -2.13
N LEU A 287 -15.01 -10.21 -1.74
CA LEU A 287 -15.30 -11.61 -1.43
C LEU A 287 -15.49 -11.87 0.07
N GLY A 288 -15.06 -10.95 0.94
CA GLY A 288 -15.10 -11.14 2.39
C GLY A 288 -14.16 -12.25 2.88
N ARG A 289 -13.12 -12.58 2.12
CA ARG A 289 -12.12 -13.60 2.44
C ARG A 289 -10.73 -13.20 1.92
N LEU A 290 -9.70 -13.87 2.40
CA LEU A 290 -8.36 -13.82 1.80
C LEU A 290 -8.40 -14.32 0.35
N ASP A 291 -7.73 -13.61 -0.56
CA ASP A 291 -7.74 -13.86 -1.99
C ASP A 291 -6.44 -13.35 -2.66
N GLY A 292 -6.14 -13.88 -3.85
CA GLY A 292 -4.96 -13.51 -4.65
C GLY A 292 -5.24 -12.64 -5.89
N PHE A 293 -6.47 -12.12 -6.04
CA PHE A 293 -6.86 -11.23 -7.14
C PHE A 293 -6.59 -11.78 -8.55
N ALA A 294 -7.20 -12.93 -8.87
CA ALA A 294 -7.02 -13.67 -10.12
C ALA A 294 -7.28 -12.91 -11.44
N ALA A 295 -7.78 -11.68 -11.39
CA ALA A 295 -7.86 -10.83 -12.57
C ALA A 295 -6.48 -10.31 -13.03
N TYR A 296 -5.48 -10.34 -12.14
CA TYR A 296 -4.18 -9.69 -12.34
C TYR A 296 -2.98 -10.62 -12.15
N GLY A 297 -3.20 -11.89 -11.77
CA GLY A 297 -2.14 -12.89 -11.61
C GLY A 297 -1.93 -13.77 -12.84
N ASP A 298 -0.68 -14.16 -13.07
CA ASP A 298 -0.21 -14.99 -14.20
C ASP A 298 -0.61 -16.47 -14.08
N ASP A 299 -0.52 -17.07 -12.89
CA ASP A 299 -0.83 -18.48 -12.61
C ASP A 299 -1.52 -18.65 -11.25
N HIS A 300 -2.84 -18.89 -11.28
CA HIS A 300 -3.66 -18.98 -10.06
C HIS A 300 -3.39 -20.24 -9.25
N LYS A 301 -2.99 -21.35 -9.88
CA LYS A 301 -2.70 -22.59 -9.16
C LYS A 301 -1.39 -22.46 -8.41
N LEU A 302 -0.38 -21.93 -9.09
CA LEU A 302 0.92 -21.64 -8.48
C LEU A 302 0.78 -20.60 -7.37
N GLN A 303 -0.03 -19.55 -7.58
CA GLN A 303 -0.28 -18.56 -6.54
C GLN A 303 -0.96 -19.19 -5.32
N ALA A 304 -1.96 -20.05 -5.52
CA ALA A 304 -2.58 -20.80 -4.42
C ALA A 304 -1.58 -21.73 -3.69
N ASP A 305 -0.70 -22.42 -4.42
CA ASP A 305 0.35 -23.27 -3.83
C ASP A 305 1.35 -22.41 -3.01
N SER A 306 1.66 -21.22 -3.51
CA SER A 306 2.56 -20.28 -2.85
C SER A 306 1.97 -19.65 -1.59
N MET A 307 0.63 -19.56 -1.44
CA MET A 307 0.01 -19.13 -0.18
C MET A 307 0.33 -20.11 0.96
N GLU A 308 0.47 -21.41 0.67
CA GLU A 308 0.80 -22.43 1.68
C GLU A 308 2.22 -22.25 2.25
N LYS A 309 3.13 -21.63 1.49
CA LYS A 309 4.49 -21.32 1.97
C LYS A 309 4.51 -20.33 3.14
N LEU A 310 3.42 -19.59 3.34
CA LEU A 310 3.28 -18.59 4.41
C LEU A 310 2.67 -19.17 5.69
N VAL A 311 2.24 -20.43 5.71
CA VAL A 311 1.51 -21.03 6.83
C VAL A 311 2.37 -21.08 8.10
N ASP A 312 3.62 -21.51 7.96
CA ASP A 312 4.56 -21.72 9.08
C ASP A 312 5.40 -20.47 9.41
N GLU A 313 5.09 -19.34 8.78
CA GLU A 313 5.83 -18.08 8.92
C GLU A 313 5.40 -17.26 10.14
N ASP A 314 6.32 -16.62 10.86
CA ASP A 314 6.01 -15.91 12.12
C ASP A 314 5.44 -14.51 11.89
N PHE A 315 4.14 -14.43 11.58
CA PHE A 315 3.41 -13.18 11.49
C PHE A 315 1.96 -13.31 11.93
N LEU A 316 1.32 -12.18 12.26
CA LEU A 316 -0.13 -12.09 12.50
C LEU A 316 -0.80 -11.07 11.59
N TRP A 317 -0.05 -10.24 10.88
CA TRP A 317 -0.58 -9.22 9.97
C TRP A 317 -0.27 -9.52 8.51
N VAL A 318 -1.27 -9.36 7.65
CA VAL A 318 -1.10 -9.24 6.19
C VAL A 318 -1.27 -7.78 5.82
N LEU A 319 -0.21 -7.18 5.28
CA LEU A 319 -0.17 -5.81 4.77
C LEU A 319 0.07 -5.83 3.25
N PRO A 320 -0.99 -5.78 2.42
CA PRO A 320 -0.88 -5.96 0.99
C PRO A 320 -0.61 -4.65 0.24
N GLY A 321 -0.25 -4.77 -1.04
CA GLY A 321 -0.23 -3.68 -2.02
C GLY A 321 -1.66 -3.24 -2.36
N HIS A 322 -2.52 -4.19 -2.73
CA HIS A 322 -3.95 -3.95 -3.00
C HIS A 322 -4.89 -4.75 -2.09
N GLY A 323 -6.09 -4.21 -1.85
CA GLY A 323 -7.09 -4.84 -0.99
C GLY A 323 -7.13 -4.30 0.44
N ARG A 324 -7.54 -5.14 1.39
CA ARG A 324 -7.65 -4.80 2.81
C ARG A 324 -6.54 -5.48 3.60
N ARG A 325 -6.04 -4.77 4.60
CA ARG A 325 -5.16 -5.32 5.64
C ARG A 325 -5.97 -6.32 6.47
N LEU A 326 -5.30 -7.34 6.99
CA LEU A 326 -5.89 -8.32 7.89
C LEU A 326 -4.94 -8.56 9.06
N ARG A 327 -5.51 -8.73 10.26
CA ARG A 327 -4.79 -9.31 11.39
C ARG A 327 -5.48 -10.60 11.79
N PHE A 328 -4.73 -11.69 11.88
CA PHE A 328 -5.20 -12.93 12.46
C PHE A 328 -5.35 -12.81 13.98
N GLU A 329 -6.20 -13.66 14.56
CA GLU A 329 -6.33 -13.74 16.01
C GLU A 329 -5.02 -14.24 16.65
N ASP A 330 -4.53 -15.37 16.15
CA ASP A 330 -3.32 -16.05 16.56
C ASP A 330 -2.71 -16.88 15.40
N ALA A 331 -1.65 -17.64 15.68
CA ALA A 331 -0.98 -18.48 14.70
C ALA A 331 -1.87 -19.61 14.16
N ALA A 332 -2.72 -20.21 15.00
CA ALA A 332 -3.61 -21.29 14.58
C ALA A 332 -4.70 -20.77 13.62
N ALA A 333 -5.25 -19.58 13.88
CA ALA A 333 -6.15 -18.89 12.97
C ALA A 333 -5.46 -18.58 11.64
N ARG A 334 -4.23 -18.03 11.67
CA ARG A 334 -3.42 -17.79 10.46
C ARG A 334 -3.27 -19.05 9.63
N GLU A 335 -2.79 -20.13 10.22
CA GLU A 335 -2.52 -21.38 9.49
C GLU A 335 -3.78 -21.89 8.80
N ARG A 336 -4.90 -21.88 9.51
CA ARG A 336 -6.18 -22.38 9.02
C ARG A 336 -6.73 -21.49 7.90
N GLU A 337 -6.75 -20.17 8.10
CA GLU A 337 -7.26 -19.20 7.12
C GLU A 337 -6.41 -19.12 5.86
N LEU A 338 -5.08 -19.27 5.95
CA LEU A 338 -4.19 -19.33 4.77
C LEU A 338 -4.44 -20.59 3.93
N ARG A 339 -4.63 -21.75 4.58
CA ARG A 339 -4.98 -23.00 3.88
C ARG A 339 -6.35 -22.91 3.21
N GLU A 340 -7.33 -22.34 3.91
CA GLU A 340 -8.65 -22.06 3.36
C GLU A 340 -8.56 -21.10 2.16
N ALA A 341 -7.75 -20.04 2.24
CA ALA A 341 -7.52 -19.10 1.15
C ALA A 341 -6.90 -19.78 -0.08
N GLY A 342 -5.85 -20.58 0.10
CA GLY A 342 -5.21 -21.34 -0.98
C GLY A 342 -6.18 -22.30 -1.65
N ALA A 343 -6.93 -23.09 -0.87
CA ALA A 343 -7.92 -24.02 -1.40
C ALA A 343 -9.06 -23.30 -2.16
N ALA A 344 -9.56 -22.20 -1.60
CA ALA A 344 -10.62 -21.40 -2.20
C ALA A 344 -10.16 -20.69 -3.48
N PHE A 345 -8.93 -20.18 -3.50
CA PHE A 345 -8.35 -19.52 -4.68
C PHE A 345 -8.04 -20.52 -5.79
N ARG A 346 -7.56 -21.74 -5.44
CA ARG A 346 -7.32 -22.81 -6.41
C ARG A 346 -8.59 -23.25 -7.14
N THR A 347 -9.70 -23.33 -6.42
CA THR A 347 -10.96 -23.90 -6.93
C THR A 347 -11.89 -22.86 -7.54
N ASP A 348 -11.96 -21.67 -6.94
CA ASP A 348 -12.78 -20.55 -7.41
C ASP A 348 -12.00 -19.22 -7.31
N PRO A 349 -10.98 -19.04 -8.16
CA PRO A 349 -10.07 -17.88 -8.11
C PRO A 349 -10.77 -16.54 -8.31
N ARG A 350 -11.97 -16.53 -8.92
CA ARG A 350 -12.75 -15.30 -9.15
C ARG A 350 -13.93 -15.13 -8.20
N GLY A 351 -14.21 -16.13 -7.35
CA GLY A 351 -15.35 -16.13 -6.44
C GLY A 351 -16.69 -16.11 -7.19
N LYS A 352 -16.83 -16.91 -8.25
CA LYS A 352 -18.08 -17.04 -9.04
C LYS A 352 -19.12 -17.91 -8.32
N SER A 353 -18.68 -18.91 -7.56
CA SER A 353 -19.53 -19.88 -6.88
C SER A 353 -20.02 -19.39 -5.52
N ALA A 354 -19.23 -18.55 -4.85
CA ALA A 354 -19.56 -17.88 -3.61
C ALA A 354 -19.29 -16.38 -3.78
N PRO A 355 -20.21 -15.63 -4.44
CA PRO A 355 -20.09 -14.19 -4.47
C PRO A 355 -20.11 -13.70 -3.03
N GLY A 356 -19.09 -12.94 -2.62
CA GLY A 356 -19.04 -12.34 -1.29
C GLY A 356 -20.28 -11.47 -1.02
N PRO A 357 -20.46 -11.00 0.22
CA PRO A 357 -21.61 -10.19 0.55
C PRO A 357 -21.72 -9.03 -0.45
N LEU A 358 -22.91 -8.81 -1.01
CA LEU A 358 -23.22 -7.59 -1.75
C LEU A 358 -23.01 -6.45 -0.77
N PHE A 359 -21.85 -5.79 -0.82
CA PHE A 359 -21.60 -4.60 -0.03
C PHE A 359 -22.52 -3.50 -0.53
N HIS A 360 -23.74 -3.46 0.00
CA HIS A 360 -24.36 -2.18 0.29
C HIS A 360 -23.38 -1.45 1.21
N VAL A 361 -22.91 -0.29 0.75
CA VAL A 361 -22.08 0.64 1.50
C VAL A 361 -22.86 1.04 2.76
N LEU A 362 -22.71 0.25 3.81
CA LEU A 362 -22.97 0.62 5.19
C LEU A 362 -21.65 0.35 5.90
N GLY A 363 -21.09 1.41 6.48
CA GLY A 363 -19.74 1.43 7.05
C GLY A 363 -19.47 0.17 7.85
N GLN A 364 -18.38 -0.52 7.52
CA GLN A 364 -17.95 -1.65 8.32
C GLN A 364 -17.47 -1.12 9.68
N GLU A 365 -18.33 -1.25 10.67
CA GLU A 365 -17.91 -1.62 12.01
C GLU A 365 -17.14 -2.94 11.90
N GLN A 366 -15.82 -2.85 11.97
CA GLN A 366 -15.00 -3.94 12.45
C GLN A 366 -14.16 -3.45 13.63
N ALA A 367 -14.57 -3.91 14.80
CA ALA A 367 -13.74 -4.24 15.96
C ALA A 367 -12.83 -3.14 16.55
N ASN A 368 -13.46 -2.13 17.17
CA ASN A 368 -12.93 -1.62 18.45
C ASN A 368 -13.52 -2.47 19.57
N VAL A 369 -12.92 -3.63 19.85
CA VAL A 369 -13.17 -4.34 21.10
C VAL A 369 -12.39 -3.63 22.20
N GLU A 370 -13.15 -2.88 23.01
CA GLU A 370 -12.93 -2.59 24.43
C GLU A 370 -11.50 -2.24 24.89
N ALA A 371 -11.19 -0.94 24.86
CA ALA A 371 -10.31 -0.32 25.84
C ALA A 371 -11.19 0.36 26.92
N GLN A 372 -11.83 -0.45 27.76
CA GLN A 372 -12.27 -0.05 29.09
C GLN A 372 -11.61 -0.97 30.11
N GLY A 373 -10.46 -0.53 30.59
CA GLY A 373 -9.72 -1.00 31.74
C GLY A 373 -8.89 0.17 32.26
#